data_AF-A0A920AY99-F1
#
_entry.id   AF-A0A920AY99-F1
#
_cell.length_a   1.000
_cell.length_b   1.000
_cell.length_c   1.000
_cell.angle_alpha   90.00
_cell.angle_beta   90.00
_cell.angle_gamma   90.00
#
_symmetry.space_group_name_H-M   'P 1'
#
loop_
_entity.id
_entity.type
_entity.pdbx_description
1 polymer ?
#
loop_
_entity_poly.entity_id
_entity_poly.type
_entity_poly.pdbx_seq_one_letter_code
_entity_poly.pdbx_strand_id
1 'polypeptide(L)'
;MQVEWDAIEDRIHTFTPPKGRCEVKHNGSYIIIDDSYNANLESTLAALDYLNAFSGSGNKIFILGDMLELGTSSESQHREIAKKCNDLNINAIMTYGTETKITNRYVKESIYKKHFDNQSELCEELKK
;
A
#
# COMPACT_ATOMS: atom_id res chain seq x y z
N MET A 1 -6.00 0.40 38.51
CA MET A 1 -7.20 0.10 37.69
C MET A 1 -6.97 -1.26 37.08
N GLN A 2 -7.72 -2.27 37.51
CA GLN A 2 -7.63 -3.63 36.98
C GLN A 2 -8.66 -3.72 35.86
N VAL A 3 -8.23 -4.14 34.67
CA VAL A 3 -9.13 -4.33 33.52
C VAL A 3 -9.54 -5.81 33.52
N GLU A 4 -10.83 -6.08 33.51
CA GLU A 4 -11.37 -7.45 33.45
C GLU A 4 -11.12 -8.09 32.08
N TRP A 5 -10.87 -9.39 32.03
CA TRP A 5 -10.56 -10.12 30.79
C TRP A 5 -11.69 -10.01 29.76
N ASP A 6 -12.94 -10.13 30.19
CA ASP A 6 -14.12 -10.00 29.33
C ASP A 6 -14.15 -8.63 28.64
N ALA A 7 -13.76 -7.57 29.35
CA ALA A 7 -13.70 -6.22 28.77
C ALA A 7 -12.57 -6.07 27.73
N ILE A 8 -11.48 -6.83 27.86
CA ILE A 8 -10.39 -6.86 26.86
C ILE A 8 -10.86 -7.63 25.63
N GLU A 9 -11.49 -8.79 25.82
CA GLU A 9 -12.03 -9.63 24.73
C GLU A 9 -13.06 -8.86 23.89
N ASP A 10 -14.04 -8.24 24.54
CA ASP A 10 -15.07 -7.41 23.89
C ASP A 10 -14.46 -6.29 23.05
N ARG A 11 -13.41 -5.64 23.57
CA ARG A 11 -12.75 -4.51 22.89
C ARG A 11 -11.91 -4.96 21.71
N ILE A 12 -11.31 -6.15 21.75
CA ILE A 12 -10.59 -6.73 20.61
C ILE A 12 -11.57 -7.08 19.49
N HIS A 13 -12.71 -7.70 19.82
CA HIS A 13 -13.73 -8.06 18.82
C HIS A 13 -14.41 -6.85 18.17
N THR A 14 -14.55 -5.76 18.91
CA THR A 14 -15.20 -4.52 18.42
C THR A 14 -14.21 -3.48 17.88
N PHE A 15 -12.91 -3.78 17.87
CA PHE A 15 -11.90 -2.84 17.41
C PHE A 15 -12.03 -2.56 15.91
N THR A 16 -12.04 -1.27 15.58
CA THR A 16 -11.92 -0.79 14.20
C THR A 16 -10.65 0.04 14.09
N PRO A 17 -9.82 -0.20 13.05
CA PRO A 17 -8.63 0.62 12.85
C PRO A 17 -9.01 2.10 12.64
N PRO A 18 -8.15 3.03 13.07
CA PRO A 18 -8.28 4.43 12.67
C PRO A 18 -8.25 4.56 11.15
N LYS A 19 -8.90 5.61 10.63
CA LYS A 19 -8.90 5.92 9.20
C LYS A 19 -7.48 5.93 8.64
N GLY A 20 -7.28 5.23 7.53
CA GLY A 20 -6.01 5.15 6.82
C GLY A 20 -4.94 4.26 7.48
N ARG A 21 -5.32 3.36 8.38
CA ARG A 21 -4.42 2.38 9.00
C ARG A 21 -4.92 0.95 8.75
N CYS A 22 -4.51 0.35 7.64
CA CYS A 22 -4.96 -0.99 7.20
C CYS A 22 -6.49 -1.19 7.26
N GLU A 23 -7.28 -0.17 6.91
CA GLU A 23 -8.73 -0.27 6.91
C GLU A 23 -9.21 -1.00 5.65
N VAL A 24 -9.89 -2.13 5.79
CA VAL A 24 -10.43 -2.91 4.67
C VAL A 24 -11.82 -2.38 4.30
N LYS A 25 -11.99 -1.97 3.04
CA LYS A 25 -13.24 -1.46 2.48
C LYS A 25 -13.68 -2.32 1.30
N HIS A 26 -14.98 -2.57 1.21
CA HIS A 26 -15.59 -3.29 0.10
C HIS A 26 -16.32 -2.31 -0.82
N ASN A 27 -16.07 -2.37 -2.11
CA ASN A 27 -16.74 -1.56 -3.12
C ASN A 27 -17.06 -2.42 -4.36
N GLY A 28 -18.25 -3.02 -4.38
CA GLY A 28 -18.63 -3.96 -5.43
C GLY A 28 -17.70 -5.17 -5.47
N SER A 29 -17.08 -5.43 -6.63
CA SER A 29 -16.09 -6.50 -6.81
C SER A 29 -14.68 -6.13 -6.31
N TYR A 30 -14.47 -4.90 -5.86
CA TYR A 30 -13.18 -4.42 -5.40
C TYR A 30 -13.08 -4.49 -3.87
N ILE A 31 -11.90 -4.85 -3.41
CA ILE A 31 -11.50 -4.72 -2.01
C ILE A 31 -10.37 -3.69 -1.97
N ILE A 32 -10.53 -2.68 -1.13
CA ILE A 32 -9.58 -1.59 -0.96
C ILE A 32 -8.98 -1.73 0.44
N ILE A 33 -7.65 -1.78 0.51
CA ILE A 33 -6.91 -1.72 1.77
C ILE A 33 -6.40 -0.28 1.89
N ASP A 34 -7.00 0.49 2.80
CA ASP A 34 -6.64 1.88 3.04
C ASP A 34 -5.59 1.98 4.16
N ASP A 35 -4.33 2.07 3.74
CA ASP A 35 -3.17 2.32 4.60
C ASP A 35 -2.49 3.66 4.26
N SER A 36 -3.30 4.70 4.01
CA SER A 36 -2.87 5.98 3.46
C SER A 36 -2.40 7.03 4.49
N TYR A 37 -2.39 6.71 5.78
CA TYR A 37 -2.06 7.70 6.82
C TYR A 37 -0.58 8.13 6.79
N ASN A 38 0.35 7.18 6.68
CA ASN A 38 1.79 7.42 6.62
C ASN A 38 2.48 6.27 5.88
N ALA A 39 3.59 6.56 5.22
CA ALA A 39 4.40 5.57 4.53
C ALA A 39 5.88 5.74 4.89
N ASN A 40 6.47 4.68 5.40
CA ASN A 40 7.92 4.47 5.47
C ASN A 40 8.24 3.10 4.88
N LEU A 41 9.51 2.76 4.74
CA LEU A 41 9.92 1.48 4.14
C LEU A 41 9.28 0.27 4.85
N GLU A 42 9.45 0.15 6.17
CA GLU A 42 8.98 -1.02 6.91
C GLU A 42 7.46 -1.19 6.82
N SER A 43 6.70 -0.10 7.01
CA SER A 43 5.23 -0.14 6.90
C SER A 43 4.78 -0.47 5.48
N THR A 44 5.47 0.06 4.47
CA THR A 44 5.15 -0.21 3.06
C THR A 44 5.42 -1.65 2.66
N LEU A 45 6.53 -2.23 3.13
CA LEU A 45 6.83 -3.65 2.92
C LEU A 45 5.80 -4.55 3.58
N ALA A 46 5.36 -4.21 4.80
CA ALA A 46 4.29 -4.92 5.50
C ALA A 46 2.95 -4.80 4.77
N ALA A 47 2.61 -3.63 4.23
CA ALA A 47 1.40 -3.43 3.44
C ALA A 47 1.40 -4.29 2.15
N LEU A 48 2.55 -4.45 1.50
CA LEU A 48 2.71 -5.34 0.35
C LEU A 48 2.52 -6.82 0.72
N ASP A 49 3.05 -7.26 1.86
CA ASP A 49 2.83 -8.62 2.36
C ASP A 49 1.36 -8.85 2.70
N TYR A 50 0.72 -7.87 3.33
CA TYR A 50 -0.71 -7.92 3.63
C TYR A 50 -1.56 -7.99 2.36
N LEU A 51 -1.28 -7.15 1.36
CA LEU A 51 -1.93 -7.20 0.05
C LEU A 51 -1.79 -8.59 -0.60
N ASN A 52 -0.60 -9.17 -0.56
CA ASN A 52 -0.36 -10.50 -1.15
C ASN A 52 -1.12 -11.61 -0.41
N ALA A 53 -1.19 -11.56 0.92
CA ALA A 53 -1.95 -12.53 1.70
C ALA A 53 -3.47 -12.37 1.52
N PHE A 54 -3.95 -11.13 1.44
CA PHE A 54 -5.38 -10.82 1.40
C PHE A 54 -6.02 -11.06 0.02
N SER A 55 -5.25 -10.83 -1.06
CA SER A 55 -5.76 -10.91 -2.43
C SER A 55 -6.16 -12.30 -2.89
N GLY A 56 -5.63 -13.38 -2.30
CA GLY A 56 -5.90 -14.74 -2.72
C GLY A 56 -5.60 -14.96 -4.21
N SER A 57 -6.61 -15.30 -5.01
CA SER A 57 -6.51 -15.44 -6.47
C SER A 57 -6.89 -14.18 -7.27
N GLY A 58 -7.19 -13.07 -6.59
CA GLY A 58 -7.55 -11.80 -7.22
C GLY A 58 -6.33 -11.02 -7.73
N ASN A 59 -6.60 -9.96 -8.51
CA ASN A 59 -5.55 -9.06 -8.98
C ASN A 59 -5.02 -8.18 -7.83
N LYS A 60 -3.70 -8.17 -7.67
CA LYS A 60 -2.96 -7.34 -6.72
C LYS A 60 -2.56 -6.02 -7.37
N ILE A 61 -3.19 -4.93 -6.95
CA ILE A 61 -2.89 -3.58 -7.41
C ILE A 61 -2.33 -2.79 -6.23
N PHE A 62 -1.13 -2.24 -6.38
CA PHE A 62 -0.48 -1.42 -5.36
C PHE A 62 -0.42 0.04 -5.79
N ILE A 63 -0.88 0.94 -4.92
CA ILE A 63 -0.86 2.39 -5.17
C ILE A 63 0.07 3.03 -4.13
N LEU A 64 1.08 3.76 -4.59
CA LEU A 64 2.10 4.35 -3.71
C LEU A 64 2.29 5.85 -3.99
N GLY A 65 2.12 6.65 -2.94
CA GLY A 65 2.53 8.06 -2.90
C GLY A 65 3.95 8.23 -2.34
N ASP A 66 4.50 9.43 -2.45
CA ASP A 66 5.81 9.75 -1.87
C ASP A 66 5.88 9.43 -0.36
N MET A 67 6.93 8.71 0.01
CA MET A 67 7.37 8.59 1.39
C MET A 67 8.20 9.84 1.73
N LEU A 68 7.76 10.61 2.73
CA LEU A 68 8.38 11.88 3.08
C LEU A 68 9.61 11.69 3.98
N GLU A 69 10.46 12.73 4.07
CA GLU A 69 11.56 12.84 5.04
C GLU A 69 12.69 11.78 4.94
N LEU A 70 12.86 11.13 3.79
CA LEU A 70 13.87 10.06 3.64
C LEU A 70 15.31 10.54 3.42
N GLY A 71 15.48 11.80 2.99
CA GLY A 71 16.79 12.38 2.67
C GLY A 71 17.60 11.52 1.69
N THR A 72 18.87 11.28 2.02
CA THR A 72 19.81 10.53 1.17
C THR A 72 19.47 9.04 1.03
N SER A 73 18.60 8.50 1.88
CA SER A 73 18.17 7.11 1.82
C SER A 73 16.95 6.89 0.90
N SER A 74 16.38 7.96 0.33
CA SER A 74 15.17 7.88 -0.51
C SER A 74 15.31 6.85 -1.63
N GLU A 75 16.40 6.92 -2.41
CA GLU A 75 16.59 6.04 -3.55
C GLU A 75 16.69 4.56 -3.13
N SER A 76 17.48 4.24 -2.10
CA SER A 76 17.64 2.85 -1.66
C SER A 76 16.33 2.27 -1.14
N GLN A 77 15.54 3.04 -0.38
CA GLN A 77 14.26 2.59 0.14
C GLN A 77 13.22 2.37 -0.97
N HIS A 78 13.08 3.31 -1.93
CA HIS A 78 12.18 3.13 -3.06
C HIS A 78 12.57 1.93 -3.95
N ARG A 79 13.87 1.63 -4.06
CA ARG A 79 14.36 0.42 -4.75
C ARG A 79 13.99 -0.87 -4.02
N GLU A 80 14.02 -0.88 -2.70
CA GLU A 80 13.57 -2.05 -1.91
C GLU A 80 12.08 -2.33 -2.09
N ILE A 81 11.25 -1.28 -2.13
CA ILE A 81 9.82 -1.43 -2.44
C ILE A 81 9.62 -2.02 -3.84
N ALA A 82 10.35 -1.53 -4.84
CA ALA A 82 10.28 -2.07 -6.19
C ALA A 82 10.69 -3.54 -6.25
N LYS A 83 11.76 -3.92 -5.53
CA LYS A 83 12.19 -5.31 -5.38
C LYS A 83 11.08 -6.16 -4.78
N LYS A 84 10.46 -5.72 -3.69
CA LYS A 84 9.35 -6.45 -3.05
C LYS A 84 8.16 -6.65 -4.00
N CYS A 85 7.79 -5.62 -4.76
CA CYS A 85 6.74 -5.72 -5.79
C CYS A 85 7.08 -6.79 -6.85
N ASN A 86 8.34 -6.82 -7.29
CA ASN A 86 8.84 -7.79 -8.26
C ASN A 86 8.88 -9.23 -7.73
N ASP A 87 9.17 -9.40 -6.44
CA ASP A 87 9.24 -10.71 -5.78
C ASP A 87 7.85 -11.30 -5.54
N LEU A 88 6.87 -10.44 -5.20
CA LEU A 88 5.48 -10.84 -4.98
C LEU A 88 4.66 -11.02 -6.27
N ASN A 89 5.22 -10.67 -7.43
CA ASN A 89 4.53 -10.68 -8.73
C ASN A 89 3.15 -10.01 -8.63
N ILE A 90 3.12 -8.76 -8.16
CA ILE A 90 1.87 -7.98 -8.18
C ILE A 90 1.42 -7.73 -9.64
N ASN A 91 0.12 -7.57 -9.86
CA ASN A 91 -0.42 -7.39 -11.20
C ASN A 91 -0.19 -5.96 -11.71
N ALA A 92 -0.30 -4.98 -10.82
CA ALA A 92 -0.09 -3.59 -11.17
C ALA A 92 0.51 -2.76 -10.03
N ILE A 93 1.30 -1.76 -10.39
CA ILE A 93 1.72 -0.68 -9.51
C ILE A 93 1.43 0.68 -10.16
N MET A 94 0.76 1.56 -9.42
CA MET A 94 0.58 2.96 -9.82
C MET A 94 1.24 3.83 -8.77
N THR A 95 2.07 4.77 -9.18
CA THR A 95 2.74 5.68 -8.25
C THR A 95 2.48 7.14 -8.57
N TYR A 96 2.47 7.99 -7.55
CA TYR A 96 2.41 9.44 -7.75
C TYR A 96 3.37 10.17 -6.83
N GLY A 97 3.98 11.26 -7.33
CA GLY A 97 4.94 12.06 -6.59
C GLY A 97 6.35 12.10 -7.20
N THR A 98 7.25 12.84 -6.58
CA THR A 98 8.59 13.08 -7.13
C THR A 98 9.51 11.87 -6.94
N GLU A 99 9.50 11.29 -5.74
CA GLU A 99 10.44 10.25 -5.33
C GLU A 99 10.00 8.86 -5.80
N THR A 100 8.69 8.60 -5.83
CA THR A 100 8.14 7.29 -6.25
C THR A 100 8.33 6.97 -7.74
N LYS A 101 8.82 7.93 -8.55
CA LYS A 101 9.36 7.67 -9.89
C LYS A 101 10.45 6.60 -9.86
N ILE A 102 11.24 6.57 -8.79
CA ILE A 102 12.30 5.58 -8.56
C ILE A 102 11.67 4.19 -8.45
N THR A 103 10.66 3.99 -7.59
CA THR A 103 9.98 2.70 -7.46
C THR A 103 9.45 2.22 -8.80
N ASN A 104 8.73 3.08 -9.54
CA ASN A 104 8.19 2.74 -10.85
C ASN A 104 9.28 2.32 -11.84
N ARG A 105 10.41 3.05 -11.88
CA ARG A 105 11.54 2.72 -12.76
C ARG A 105 12.08 1.31 -12.52
N TYR A 106 12.19 0.86 -11.27
CA TYR A 106 12.82 -0.41 -10.90
C TYR A 106 11.85 -1.61 -10.84
N VAL A 107 10.55 -1.40 -10.98
CA VAL A 107 9.58 -2.49 -11.16
C VAL A 107 9.72 -3.08 -12.57
N LYS A 108 9.67 -4.41 -12.68
CA LYS A 108 9.80 -5.16 -13.94
C LYS A 108 8.73 -4.74 -14.95
N GLU A 109 9.08 -4.72 -16.24
CA GLU A 109 8.14 -4.42 -17.34
C GLU A 109 7.02 -5.47 -17.49
N SER A 110 7.18 -6.65 -16.90
CA SER A 110 6.13 -7.68 -16.87
C SER A 110 4.96 -7.34 -15.92
N ILE A 111 5.14 -6.33 -15.05
CA ILE A 111 4.12 -5.82 -14.14
C ILE A 111 3.56 -4.54 -14.77
N TYR A 112 2.23 -4.39 -14.82
CA TYR A 112 1.65 -3.14 -15.29
C TYR A 112 2.08 -2.00 -14.36
N LYS A 113 2.77 -0.99 -14.90
CA LYS A 113 3.27 0.12 -14.10
C LYS A 113 2.99 1.46 -14.75
N LYS A 114 2.57 2.43 -13.94
CA LYS A 114 2.35 3.81 -14.39
C LYS A 114 2.66 4.81 -13.29
N HIS A 115 3.28 5.91 -13.66
CA HIS A 115 3.59 7.01 -12.75
C HIS A 115 2.80 8.25 -13.14
N PHE A 116 2.42 9.06 -12.15
CA PHE A 116 1.63 10.26 -12.30
C PHE A 116 2.23 11.42 -11.51
N ASP A 117 2.15 12.63 -12.05
CA ASP A 117 2.65 13.82 -11.34
C ASP A 117 1.65 14.32 -10.28
N ASN A 118 0.38 13.89 -10.33
CA ASN A 118 -0.64 14.26 -9.35
C ASN A 118 -1.68 13.14 -9.10
N GLN A 119 -2.38 13.25 -7.98
CA GLN A 119 -3.40 12.28 -7.55
C GLN A 119 -4.63 12.25 -8.46
N SER A 120 -5.01 13.39 -9.07
CA SER A 120 -6.21 13.48 -9.90
C SER A 120 -6.10 12.59 -11.16
N GLU A 121 -4.96 12.64 -11.84
CA GLU A 121 -4.69 11.80 -13.02
C GLU A 121 -4.66 10.31 -12.67
N LEU A 122 -4.07 9.94 -11.53
CA LEU A 122 -4.07 8.57 -11.04
C LEU A 122 -5.51 8.09 -10.79
N CYS A 123 -6.33 8.92 -10.13
CA CYS A 123 -7.73 8.63 -9.88
C CYS A 123 -8.57 8.49 -11.16
N GLU A 124 -8.24 9.22 -12.23
CA GLU A 124 -8.88 9.05 -13.54
C GLU A 124 -8.47 7.73 -14.21
N GLU A 125 -7.21 7.32 -14.07
CA GLU A 125 -6.76 6.03 -14.59
C GLU A 125 -7.47 4.86 -13.92
N LEU A 126 -7.67 4.91 -12.60
CA LEU A 126 -8.35 3.85 -11.85
C LEU A 126 -9.82 3.66 -12.22
N LYS A 127 -10.43 4.62 -12.91
CA LYS A 127 -11.84 4.54 -13.36
C LYS A 127 -12.00 3.88 -14.73
N LYS A 128 -10.91 3.60 -15.44
CA LYS A 128 -10.91 2.94 -16.75
C LYS A 128 -11.04 1.43 -16.59
#